data_AF-A0A1E1XTI9-F1
#
_entry.id   AF-A0A1E1XTI9-F1
#
_cell.length_a   1.000
_cell.length_b   1.000
_cell.length_c   1.000
_cell.angle_alpha   90.00
_cell.angle_beta   90.00
_cell.angle_gamma   90.00
#
_symmetry.space_group_name_H-M   'P 1'
#
loop_
_entity.id
_entity.type
_entity.pdbx_description
1 polymer ?
#
loop_
_entity_poly.entity_id
_entity_poly.type
_entity_poly.pdbx_seq_one_letter_code
_entity_poly.pdbx_strand_id
1 'polypeptide(L)'
;EEFLQLDLLPFGNADMKVSNGTIIFQCQHGPDECYINEVQTCAVKYVHPTRKLLDFVACMLRQDDPTKAGEPCAQKVGTDWPVLDRCSTGPEGTQLLYEMGKRTRGHKPPIEYVPYVEINGFHNETMQDEVQRDFLHFVCELLEPEPPRVCKRSSGGRCFASHVPHLAFNQAYFQ
;
A
#
# COMPACT_ATOMS: atom_id res chain seq x y z
N GLU A 1 -15.68 3.24 -1.32
CA GLU A 1 -16.10 1.83 -1.38
C GLU A 1 -17.24 1.62 -2.39
N GLU A 2 -18.07 2.63 -2.73
CA GLU A 2 -19.12 2.47 -3.75
C GLU A 2 -18.61 2.22 -5.18
N PHE A 3 -17.51 2.87 -5.59
CA PHE A 3 -16.97 2.80 -6.96
C PHE A 3 -15.56 2.19 -7.05
N LEU A 4 -14.96 1.88 -5.91
CA LEU A 4 -13.58 1.39 -5.82
C LEU A 4 -13.49 0.35 -4.71
N GLN A 5 -13.03 -0.84 -5.08
CA GLN A 5 -12.55 -1.88 -4.19
C GLN A 5 -11.03 -1.92 -4.29
N LEU A 6 -10.35 -1.77 -3.17
CA LEU A 6 -8.89 -1.79 -3.10
C LEU A 6 -8.41 -3.11 -2.52
N ASP A 7 -7.42 -3.71 -3.16
CA ASP A 7 -6.68 -4.86 -2.65
C ASP A 7 -5.21 -4.45 -2.51
N LEU A 8 -4.77 -4.22 -1.27
CA LEU A 8 -3.41 -3.77 -0.97
C LEU A 8 -2.56 -4.95 -0.51
N LEU A 9 -1.40 -5.14 -1.16
CA LEU A 9 -0.47 -6.25 -0.90
C LEU A 9 0.91 -5.72 -0.44
N PRO A 10 1.11 -5.39 0.86
CA PRO A 10 2.41 -5.03 1.38
C PRO A 10 3.34 -6.25 1.37
N PHE A 11 4.28 -6.28 0.42
CA PHE A 11 5.30 -7.33 0.29
C PHE A 11 6.41 -6.87 -0.66
N GLY A 12 5.99 -6.24 -1.77
CA GLY A 12 6.90 -5.71 -2.79
C GLY A 12 7.81 -6.80 -3.38
N ASN A 13 9.11 -6.51 -3.39
CA ASN A 13 10.15 -7.41 -3.89
C ASN A 13 10.80 -8.27 -2.79
N ALA A 14 10.18 -8.38 -1.61
CA ALA A 14 10.71 -9.21 -0.55
C ALA A 14 10.82 -10.68 -0.99
N ASP A 15 11.81 -11.38 -0.44
CA ASP A 15 11.90 -12.83 -0.50
C ASP A 15 11.29 -13.46 0.76
N MET A 16 10.78 -14.67 0.63
CA MET A 16 10.31 -15.48 1.74
C MET A 16 10.67 -16.95 1.54
N LYS A 17 11.06 -17.62 2.62
CA LYS A 17 11.33 -19.05 2.65
C LYS A 17 10.81 -19.68 3.94
N VAL A 18 10.46 -20.96 3.88
CA VAL A 18 10.13 -21.76 5.06
C VAL A 18 11.33 -22.65 5.37
N SER A 19 11.90 -22.51 6.57
CA SER A 19 13.01 -23.33 7.06
C SER A 19 12.66 -23.91 8.41
N ASN A 20 12.64 -25.25 8.52
CA ASN A 20 12.27 -25.97 9.74
C ASN A 20 10.95 -25.50 10.37
N GLY A 21 9.94 -25.21 9.53
CA GLY A 21 8.63 -24.71 9.97
C GLY A 21 8.59 -23.23 10.37
N THR A 22 9.72 -22.50 10.26
CA THR A 22 9.80 -21.06 10.49
C THR A 22 9.77 -20.31 9.17
N ILE A 23 8.93 -19.29 9.06
CA ILE A 23 8.89 -18.38 7.92
C ILE A 23 9.97 -17.32 8.11
N ILE A 24 10.79 -17.09 7.08
CA ILE A 24 11.87 -16.10 7.10
C ILE A 24 11.66 -15.18 5.91
N PHE A 25 11.61 -13.88 6.16
CA PHE A 25 11.55 -12.82 5.15
C PHE A 25 12.94 -12.21 4.92
N GLN A 26 13.22 -11.84 3.68
CA GLN A 26 14.39 -11.07 3.30
C GLN A 26 13.94 -9.93 2.38
N CYS A 27 13.90 -8.72 2.92
CA CYS A 27 13.48 -7.54 2.17
C CYS A 27 14.70 -6.82 1.56
N GLN A 28 14.49 -6.08 0.45
CA GLN A 28 15.57 -5.46 -0.31
C GLN A 28 16.34 -4.42 0.50
N HIS A 29 15.66 -3.83 1.48
CA HIS A 29 16.17 -2.77 2.31
C HIS A 29 16.28 -3.17 3.78
N GLY A 30 16.44 -4.47 4.02
CA GLY A 30 16.75 -5.02 5.34
C GLY A 30 15.53 -5.30 6.23
N PRO A 31 15.76 -5.58 7.53
CA PRO A 31 14.72 -6.04 8.45
C PRO A 31 13.66 -4.97 8.76
N ASP A 32 14.03 -3.69 8.69
CA ASP A 32 13.11 -2.57 8.95
C ASP A 32 12.00 -2.52 7.89
N GLU A 33 12.33 -2.75 6.62
CA GLU A 33 11.33 -2.90 5.56
C GLU A 33 10.38 -4.07 5.83
N CYS A 34 10.93 -5.22 6.26
CA CYS A 34 10.11 -6.39 6.59
C CYS A 34 9.15 -6.09 7.75
N TYR A 35 9.62 -5.41 8.79
CA TYR A 35 8.77 -4.98 9.90
C TYR A 35 7.67 -4.01 9.42
N ILE A 36 8.00 -3.02 8.60
CA ILE A 36 7.02 -2.09 8.03
C ILE A 36 5.98 -2.84 7.19
N ASN A 37 6.39 -3.85 6.40
CA ASN A 37 5.48 -4.70 5.63
C ASN A 37 4.54 -5.52 6.54
N GLU A 38 5.02 -6.03 7.68
CA GLU A 38 4.17 -6.71 8.67
C GLU A 38 3.17 -5.73 9.29
N VAL A 39 3.59 -4.53 9.69
CA VAL A 39 2.69 -3.49 10.23
C VAL A 39 1.60 -3.12 9.22
N GLN A 40 1.97 -2.86 7.96
CA GLN A 40 1.02 -2.51 6.91
C GLN A 40 0.07 -3.68 6.60
N THR A 41 0.56 -4.92 6.60
CA THR A 41 -0.26 -6.12 6.39
C THR A 41 -1.25 -6.33 7.53
N CYS A 42 -0.84 -6.12 8.79
CA CYS A 42 -1.74 -6.10 9.93
C CYS A 42 -2.78 -4.98 9.81
N ALA A 43 -2.38 -3.81 9.30
CA ALA A 43 -3.31 -2.72 9.04
C ALA A 43 -4.37 -3.09 7.99
N VAL A 44 -3.98 -3.78 6.91
CA VAL A 44 -4.93 -4.30 5.90
C VAL A 44 -6.01 -5.19 6.55
N LYS A 45 -5.64 -5.97 7.57
CA LYS A 45 -6.58 -6.82 8.29
C LYS A 45 -7.50 -6.04 9.25
N TYR A 46 -6.95 -5.09 10.02
CA TYR A 46 -7.64 -4.52 11.18
C TYR A 46 -8.17 -3.09 10.98
N VAL A 47 -7.60 -2.32 10.05
CA VAL A 47 -7.94 -0.91 9.87
C VAL A 47 -9.03 -0.78 8.82
N HIS A 48 -10.24 -0.51 9.28
CA HIS A 48 -11.42 -0.29 8.45
C HIS A 48 -12.07 1.06 8.78
N PRO A 49 -12.78 1.68 7.83
CA PRO A 49 -12.93 1.31 6.41
C PRO A 49 -11.68 1.62 5.56
N THR A 50 -11.71 1.28 4.27
CA THR A 50 -10.56 1.42 3.34
C THR A 50 -9.93 2.82 3.35
N ARG A 51 -10.71 3.90 3.48
CA ARG A 51 -10.16 5.27 3.59
C ARG A 51 -9.20 5.41 4.79
N LYS A 52 -9.53 4.77 5.91
CA LYS A 52 -8.77 4.85 7.16
C LYS A 52 -7.47 4.05 7.04
N LEU A 53 -7.54 2.90 6.37
CA LEU A 53 -6.36 2.10 5.99
C LEU A 53 -5.41 2.92 5.13
N LEU A 54 -5.93 3.57 4.08
CA LEU A 54 -5.12 4.42 3.20
C LEU A 54 -4.51 5.60 3.95
N ASP A 55 -5.28 6.28 4.82
CA ASP A 55 -4.77 7.38 5.65
C ASP A 55 -3.65 6.90 6.60
N PHE A 56 -3.78 5.69 7.15
CA PHE A 56 -2.77 5.09 8.03
C PHE A 56 -1.48 4.78 7.27
N VAL A 57 -1.58 4.02 6.17
CA VAL A 57 -0.45 3.65 5.32
C VAL A 57 0.25 4.90 4.79
N ALA A 58 -0.52 5.85 4.24
CA ALA A 58 0.03 7.09 3.71
C ALA A 58 0.60 8.01 4.79
N CYS A 59 0.19 7.87 6.05
CA CYS A 59 0.82 8.55 7.18
C CYS A 59 2.21 7.94 7.48
N MET A 60 2.29 6.61 7.58
CA MET A 60 3.56 5.91 7.85
C MET A 60 4.59 6.20 6.77
N LEU A 61 4.14 6.12 5.52
CA LEU A 61 4.93 6.42 4.34
C LEU A 61 5.47 7.87 4.34
N ARG A 62 4.80 8.84 4.97
CA ARG A 62 5.31 10.23 4.99
C ARG A 62 6.31 10.53 6.10
N GLN A 63 6.61 9.57 6.98
CA GLN A 63 7.56 9.80 8.06
C GLN A 63 8.99 9.55 7.60
N ASP A 64 9.94 10.31 8.17
CA ASP A 64 11.38 10.11 7.93
C ASP A 64 11.85 8.73 8.42
N ASP A 65 11.24 8.24 9.51
CA ASP A 65 11.47 6.90 10.06
C ASP A 65 10.14 6.14 10.17
N PRO A 66 9.77 5.34 9.15
CA PRO A 66 8.52 4.59 9.15
C PRO A 66 8.46 3.50 10.23
N THR A 67 9.60 3.04 10.76
CA THR A 67 9.64 2.02 11.83
C THR A 67 9.05 2.55 13.15
N LYS A 68 9.11 3.87 13.35
CA LYS A 68 8.52 4.55 14.53
C LYS A 68 7.18 5.21 14.22
N ALA A 69 6.70 5.10 12.99
CA ALA A 69 5.51 5.81 12.53
C ALA A 69 4.19 5.14 12.91
N GLY A 70 4.22 3.84 13.22
CA GLY A 70 3.01 3.04 13.44
C GLY A 70 2.08 3.62 14.50
N GLU A 71 2.57 3.84 15.72
CA GLU A 71 1.78 4.40 16.82
C GLU A 71 1.23 5.82 16.53
N PRO A 72 2.04 6.82 16.16
CA PRO A 72 1.52 8.16 15.90
C PRO A 72 0.55 8.19 14.72
N CYS A 73 0.77 7.38 13.69
CA CYS A 73 -0.17 7.27 12.57
C CYS A 73 -1.46 6.56 12.97
N ALA A 74 -1.39 5.55 13.84
CA ALA A 74 -2.56 4.89 14.36
C ALA A 74 -3.43 5.84 15.17
N GLN A 75 -2.81 6.64 16.05
CA GLN A 75 -3.49 7.70 16.81
C GLN A 75 -4.14 8.74 15.89
N LYS A 76 -3.41 9.19 14.85
CA LYS A 76 -3.90 10.19 13.89
C LYS A 76 -5.17 9.75 13.16
N VAL A 77 -5.27 8.47 12.78
CA VAL A 77 -6.46 7.94 12.11
C VAL A 77 -7.50 7.39 13.09
N GLY A 78 -7.17 7.27 14.38
CA GLY A 78 -8.04 6.71 15.42
C GLY A 78 -8.19 5.19 15.32
N THR A 79 -7.10 4.45 15.11
CA THR A 79 -7.05 2.97 15.19
C THR A 79 -6.22 2.52 16.40
N ASP A 80 -6.45 1.28 16.84
CA ASP A 80 -5.81 0.71 18.03
C ASP A 80 -4.40 0.21 17.72
N TRP A 81 -3.39 1.01 18.07
CA TRP A 81 -1.99 0.62 17.90
C TRP A 81 -1.62 -0.68 18.63
N PRO A 82 -1.96 -0.88 19.92
CA PRO A 82 -1.75 -2.16 20.61
C PRO A 82 -2.29 -3.41 19.90
N VAL A 83 -3.32 -3.30 19.04
CA VAL A 83 -3.78 -4.41 18.20
C VAL A 83 -2.83 -4.63 17.02
N LEU A 84 -2.46 -3.56 16.32
CA LEU A 84 -1.55 -3.62 15.18
C LEU A 84 -0.15 -4.08 15.58
N ASP A 85 0.39 -3.54 16.66
CA ASP A 85 1.71 -3.86 17.20
C ASP A 85 1.81 -5.37 17.49
N ARG A 86 0.88 -5.90 18.30
CA ARG A 86 0.79 -7.33 18.64
C ARG A 86 0.67 -8.23 17.42
N CYS A 87 -0.08 -7.81 16.41
CA CYS A 87 -0.18 -8.55 15.16
C CYS A 87 1.18 -8.54 14.45
N SER A 88 1.78 -7.35 14.28
CA SER A 88 2.99 -7.16 13.49
C SER A 88 4.24 -7.77 14.12
N THR A 89 4.31 -7.89 15.45
CA THR A 89 5.44 -8.52 16.14
C THR A 89 5.17 -9.99 16.50
N GLY A 90 4.04 -10.53 16.03
CA GLY A 90 3.53 -11.84 16.41
C GLY A 90 3.43 -12.81 15.24
N PRO A 91 3.12 -14.09 15.52
CA PRO A 91 2.99 -15.12 14.48
C PRO A 91 1.86 -14.83 13.48
N GLU A 92 0.88 -14.02 13.89
CA GLU A 92 -0.20 -13.58 13.01
C GLU A 92 0.31 -12.68 11.88
N GLY A 93 1.09 -11.63 12.18
CA GLY A 93 1.68 -10.75 11.19
C GLY A 93 2.57 -11.50 10.22
N THR A 94 3.41 -12.40 10.74
CA THR A 94 4.26 -13.28 9.92
C THR A 94 3.44 -14.16 8.99
N GLN A 95 2.35 -14.78 9.47
CA GLN A 95 1.50 -15.60 8.61
C GLN A 95 0.79 -14.74 7.56
N LEU A 96 0.27 -13.58 7.93
CA LEU A 96 -0.41 -12.69 6.98
C LEU A 96 0.55 -12.20 5.90
N LEU A 97 1.78 -11.78 6.26
CA LEU A 97 2.78 -11.33 5.30
C LEU A 97 3.21 -12.48 4.37
N TYR A 98 3.28 -13.71 4.88
CA TYR A 98 3.53 -14.90 4.07
C TYR A 98 2.40 -15.15 3.04
N GLU A 99 1.13 -14.98 3.45
CA GLU A 99 -0.01 -15.04 2.52
C GLU A 99 0.06 -13.93 1.46
N MET A 100 0.42 -12.70 1.83
CA MET A 100 0.65 -11.61 0.87
C MET A 100 1.76 -11.98 -0.12
N GLY A 101 2.88 -12.48 0.37
CA GLY A 101 3.99 -12.93 -0.48
C GLY A 101 3.62 -14.08 -1.42
N LYS A 102 2.77 -15.02 -0.98
CA LYS A 102 2.26 -16.10 -1.86
C LYS A 102 1.39 -15.51 -2.98
N ARG A 103 0.56 -14.52 -2.68
CA ARG A 103 -0.26 -13.83 -3.68
C ARG A 103 0.60 -13.07 -4.68
N THR A 104 1.57 -12.29 -4.20
CA THR A 104 2.52 -11.54 -5.05
C THR A 104 3.34 -12.46 -5.95
N ARG A 105 3.93 -13.55 -5.41
CA ARG A 105 4.70 -14.51 -6.22
C ARG A 105 3.84 -15.40 -7.12
N GLY A 106 2.59 -15.63 -6.72
CA GLY A 106 1.62 -16.39 -7.50
C GLY A 106 1.07 -15.62 -8.70
N HIS A 107 1.31 -14.32 -8.77
CA HIS A 107 0.82 -13.44 -9.84
C HIS A 107 1.28 -13.92 -11.23
N LYS A 108 0.39 -13.73 -12.22
CA LYS A 108 0.63 -14.10 -13.63
C LYS A 108 0.17 -12.96 -14.55
N PRO A 109 1.08 -12.33 -15.31
CA PRO A 109 2.52 -12.58 -15.40
C PRO A 109 3.28 -12.26 -14.09
N PRO A 110 4.52 -12.77 -13.88
CA PRO A 110 5.29 -12.39 -12.69
C PRO A 110 5.43 -10.86 -12.57
N ILE A 111 5.38 -10.35 -11.34
CA ILE A 111 5.64 -8.93 -11.04
C ILE A 111 7.16 -8.72 -11.07
N GLU A 112 7.64 -7.81 -11.92
CA GLU A 112 9.08 -7.56 -12.15
C GLU A 112 9.58 -6.26 -11.52
N TYR A 113 8.67 -5.40 -11.06
CA TYR A 113 9.00 -4.12 -10.46
C TYR A 113 7.91 -3.66 -9.49
N VAL A 114 8.24 -2.65 -8.67
CA VAL A 114 7.30 -1.98 -7.75
C VAL A 114 7.38 -0.45 -7.89
N PRO A 115 6.28 0.29 -7.67
CA PRO A 115 4.93 -0.21 -7.40
C PRO A 115 4.32 -0.91 -8.62
N TYR A 116 3.42 -1.86 -8.40
CA TYR A 116 2.69 -2.58 -9.43
C TYR A 116 1.20 -2.40 -9.19
N VAL A 117 0.49 -1.84 -10.16
CA VAL A 117 -0.94 -1.53 -10.08
C VAL A 117 -1.68 -2.32 -11.14
N GLU A 118 -2.71 -3.03 -10.71
CA GLU A 118 -3.69 -3.66 -11.59
C GLU A 118 -5.05 -2.99 -11.41
N ILE A 119 -5.72 -2.76 -12.53
CA ILE A 119 -7.09 -2.24 -12.54
C ILE A 119 -7.97 -3.29 -13.21
N ASN A 120 -8.93 -3.83 -12.46
CA ASN A 120 -9.85 -4.89 -12.93
C ASN A 120 -9.13 -6.11 -13.52
N GLY A 121 -7.96 -6.47 -12.95
CA GLY A 121 -7.13 -7.60 -13.40
C GLY A 121 -6.32 -7.33 -14.68
N PHE A 122 -6.22 -6.06 -15.09
CA PHE A 122 -5.40 -5.64 -16.21
C PHE A 122 -4.26 -4.73 -15.76
N HIS A 123 -3.09 -4.96 -16.36
CA HIS A 123 -1.89 -4.17 -16.15
C HIS A 123 -1.23 -3.85 -17.50
N ASN A 124 -0.78 -2.60 -17.65
CA ASN A 124 0.21 -2.19 -18.64
C ASN A 124 0.92 -0.91 -18.15
N GLU A 125 2.08 -0.62 -18.74
CA GLU A 125 2.93 0.50 -18.33
C GLU A 125 2.25 1.88 -18.50
N THR A 126 1.43 2.06 -19.54
CA THR A 126 0.71 3.33 -19.74
C THR A 126 -0.32 3.57 -18.65
N MET A 127 -1.14 2.56 -18.32
CA MET A 127 -2.08 2.63 -17.21
C MET A 127 -1.37 2.82 -15.87
N GLN A 128 -0.25 2.12 -15.65
CA GLN A 128 0.58 2.25 -14.46
C GLN A 128 1.07 3.71 -14.29
N ASP A 129 1.49 4.35 -15.39
CA ASP A 129 1.95 5.75 -15.39
C ASP A 129 0.81 6.74 -15.16
N GLU A 130 -0.34 6.53 -15.81
CA GLU A 130 -1.52 7.40 -15.67
C GLU A 130 -2.09 7.37 -14.27
N VAL A 131 -2.25 6.16 -13.69
CA VAL A 131 -2.72 5.97 -12.31
C VAL A 131 -1.78 6.65 -11.32
N GLN A 132 -0.47 6.49 -11.48
CA GLN A 132 0.50 7.13 -10.59
C GLN A 132 0.55 8.65 -10.73
N ARG A 133 0.27 9.18 -11.93
CA ARG A 133 0.26 10.61 -12.19
C ARG A 133 -0.96 11.29 -11.60
N ASP A 134 -2.15 10.76 -11.91
CA ASP A 134 -3.42 11.30 -11.43
C ASP A 134 -4.48 10.19 -11.33
N PHE A 135 -4.44 9.47 -10.22
CA PHE A 135 -5.39 8.40 -9.92
C PHE A 135 -6.85 8.85 -9.98
N LEU A 136 -7.16 10.07 -9.52
CA LEU A 136 -8.54 10.57 -9.53
C LEU A 136 -9.02 10.76 -10.97
N HIS A 137 -8.21 11.40 -11.80
CA HIS A 137 -8.54 11.58 -13.21
C HIS A 137 -8.73 10.24 -13.92
N PHE A 138 -7.79 9.30 -13.75
CA PHE A 138 -7.86 7.96 -14.34
C PHE A 138 -9.15 7.21 -13.95
N VAL A 139 -9.48 7.16 -12.66
CA VAL A 139 -10.70 6.49 -12.18
C VAL A 139 -11.96 7.19 -12.72
N CYS A 140 -11.94 8.52 -12.83
CA CYS A 140 -13.08 9.25 -13.36
C CYS A 140 -13.34 8.97 -14.84
N GLU A 141 -12.30 8.81 -15.65
CA GLU A 141 -12.42 8.40 -17.06
C GLU A 141 -12.94 6.96 -17.16
N LEU A 142 -12.48 6.06 -16.29
CA LEU A 142 -12.94 4.66 -16.26
C LEU A 142 -14.43 4.51 -15.91
N LEU A 143 -15.01 5.50 -15.23
CA LEU A 143 -16.42 5.51 -14.79
C LEU A 143 -17.35 6.26 -15.75
N GLU A 144 -16.87 6.69 -16.92
CA GLU A 144 -17.73 7.24 -17.97
C GLU A 144 -18.76 6.21 -18.49
N PRO A 145 -19.94 6.67 -18.96
CA PRO A 145 -20.37 8.07 -19.14
C PRO A 145 -21.01 8.73 -17.91
N GLU A 146 -21.21 7.99 -16.81
CA GLU A 146 -21.91 8.48 -15.61
C GLU A 146 -21.02 8.51 -14.35
N PRO A 147 -19.90 9.26 -14.35
CA PRO A 147 -19.01 9.28 -13.22
C PRO A 147 -19.61 10.05 -12.03
N PRO A 148 -19.20 9.73 -10.78
CA PRO A 148 -19.70 10.39 -9.58
C PRO A 148 -19.39 11.88 -9.57
N ARG A 149 -20.13 12.65 -8.76
CA ARG A 149 -19.99 14.13 -8.71
C ARG A 149 -18.56 14.62 -8.45
N VAL A 150 -17.74 13.85 -7.72
CA VAL A 150 -16.33 14.19 -7.47
C VAL A 150 -15.53 14.33 -8.76
N CYS A 151 -15.91 13.61 -9.82
CA CYS A 151 -15.29 13.66 -11.15
C CYS A 151 -15.69 14.87 -11.98
N LYS A 152 -16.76 15.59 -11.61
CA LYS A 152 -17.24 16.77 -12.35
C LYS A 152 -16.47 18.05 -12.01
N ARG A 153 -15.40 17.94 -11.19
CA ARG A 153 -14.57 19.05 -10.70
C ARG A 153 -13.20 19.18 -11.39
N SER A 154 -12.92 18.40 -12.42
CA SER A 154 -11.60 18.35 -13.07
C SER A 154 -11.52 19.10 -14.41
N SER A 155 -12.23 20.22 -14.55
CA SER A 155 -11.87 21.27 -15.52
C SER A 155 -11.27 22.48 -14.79
N GLY A 156 -10.01 22.35 -14.34
CA GLY A 156 -9.16 23.51 -14.01
C GLY A 156 -8.83 23.80 -12.54
N GLY A 157 -8.94 22.83 -11.61
CA GLY A 157 -8.55 23.02 -10.22
C GLY A 157 -7.45 22.05 -9.77
N ARG A 158 -6.20 22.53 -9.65
CA ARG A 158 -5.11 21.80 -9.00
C ARG A 158 -5.49 21.47 -7.56
N CYS A 159 -5.92 20.24 -7.30
CA CYS A 159 -6.18 19.73 -5.95
C CYS A 159 -4.97 18.97 -5.37
N PHE A 160 -3.74 19.44 -5.60
CA PHE A 160 -2.59 19.10 -4.77
C PHE A 160 -1.63 20.30 -4.73
N ALA A 161 -2.04 21.37 -4.03
CA ALA A 161 -1.15 22.44 -3.63
C ALA A 161 -0.37 22.02 -2.37
N SER A 162 0.45 20.99 -2.52
CA SER A 162 1.60 20.70 -1.66
C SER A 162 2.51 19.81 -2.49
N HIS A 163 3.57 20.40 -3.03
CA HIS A 163 4.65 19.66 -3.69
C HIS A 163 5.14 18.55 -2.76
N VAL A 164 4.69 17.33 -3.01
CA VAL A 164 5.48 16.15 -2.71
C VAL A 164 6.15 15.81 -4.03
N PRO A 165 7.48 15.90 -4.15
CA PRO A 165 8.17 15.46 -5.35
C PRO A 165 7.75 14.01 -5.63
N HIS A 166 7.43 13.69 -6.88
CA HIS A 166 7.11 12.34 -7.38
C HIS A 166 8.17 11.28 -7.04
N LEU A 167 9.33 11.69 -6.52
CA LEU A 167 10.40 10.84 -5.98
C LEU A 167 10.04 10.17 -4.63
N ALA A 168 9.01 10.66 -3.91
CA ALA A 168 8.72 10.18 -2.56
C ALA A 168 8.05 8.80 -2.50
N PHE A 169 7.42 8.32 -3.58
CA PHE A 169 6.81 7.00 -3.59
C PHE A 169 7.83 5.86 -3.78
N ASN A 170 9.02 6.14 -4.34
CA ASN A 170 9.99 5.12 -4.71
C ASN A 170 11.43 5.34 -4.22
N GLN A 171 11.78 6.50 -3.66
CA GLN A 171 13.16 6.77 -3.23
C GLN A 171 13.32 7.37 -1.83
N ALA A 172 12.23 7.69 -1.13
CA ALA A 172 12.34 8.28 0.21
C ALA A 172 12.60 7.27 1.33
N TYR A 173 12.30 5.98 1.12
CA TYR A 173 12.43 4.99 2.19
C TYR A 173 13.83 4.44 2.36
N PHE A 174 14.59 4.34 1.27
CA PHE A 174 15.82 3.56 1.29
C PHE A 174 16.82 4.14 0.28
N GLN A 175 17.54 5.17 0.70
CA GLN A 175 18.87 5.45 0.14
C GLN A 175 19.91 4.56 0.82
#